data_AF-A0A7K4K1E3-F1
#
_entry.id   AF-A0A7K4K1E3-F1
#
_cell.length_a   1.000
_cell.length_b   1.000
_cell.length_c   1.000
_cell.angle_alpha   90.00
_cell.angle_beta   90.00
_cell.angle_gamma   90.00
#
_symmetry.space_group_name_H-M   'P 1'
#
loop_
_entity.id
_entity.type
_entity.pdbx_description
1 polymer ?
#
loop_
_entity_poly.entity_id
_entity_poly.type
_entity_poly.pdbx_seq_one_letter_code
_entity_poly.pdbx_strand_id
1 'polypeptide(L)' 'QPVQMEDPYKEPPKRCVLCGVNVDYKNVQLLSQFVSPYTGHIYGRHITGLCNKKQKEISKAIKRAHVFG' A
#
# COMPACT_ATOMS: atom_id res chain seq x y z
N GLN A 1 21.74 -39.68 6.05
CA GLN A 1 22.10 -38.25 6.04
C GLN A 1 20.82 -37.45 5.79
N PRO A 2 20.63 -36.26 6.39
CA PRO A 2 19.47 -35.42 6.10
C PRO A 2 19.51 -34.94 4.64
N VAL A 3 18.34 -34.89 4.01
CA VAL A 3 18.18 -34.42 2.62
C VAL A 3 18.19 -32.89 2.62
N GLN A 4 18.97 -32.27 1.74
CA GLN A 4 18.90 -30.82 1.55
C GLN A 4 17.62 -30.47 0.78
N MET A 5 16.70 -29.76 1.44
CA MET A 5 15.45 -29.28 0.85
C MET A 5 15.09 -27.88 1.38
N GLU A 6 14.24 -27.16 0.65
CA GLU A 6 13.64 -25.92 1.17
C GLU A 6 12.75 -26.22 2.38
N ASP A 7 12.65 -25.27 3.32
CA ASP A 7 11.84 -25.42 4.53
C ASP A 7 10.35 -25.59 4.19
N PRO A 8 9.75 -26.79 4.39
CA PRO A 8 8.36 -27.07 4.06
C PRO A 8 7.36 -26.32 4.94
N TYR A 9 7.80 -25.84 6.11
CA TYR A 9 6.96 -25.17 7.09
C TYR A 9 7.08 -23.64 7.00
N LYS A 10 7.86 -23.13 6.04
CA LYS A 10 8.05 -21.70 5.86
C LYS A 10 6.76 -21.02 5.44
N GLU A 11 6.27 -20.13 6.30
CA GLU A 11 5.09 -19.32 6.01
C GLU A 11 5.33 -18.39 4.81
N PRO A 12 4.29 -18.12 4.00
CA PRO A 12 4.40 -17.17 2.90
C PRO A 12 4.68 -15.75 3.45
N PRO A 13 5.40 -14.92 2.69
CA PRO A 13 5.69 -13.56 3.12
C PRO A 13 4.41 -12.75 3.27
N LYS A 14 4.29 -12.01 4.38
CA LYS A 14 3.17 -11.12 4.65
C LYS A 14 3.04 -10.07 3.55
N ARG A 15 1.81 -9.85 3.08
CA ARG A 15 1.47 -8.85 2.05
C ARG A 15 0.58 -7.77 2.66
N CYS A 16 0.73 -6.53 2.20
CA CYS A 16 -0.20 -5.46 2.57
C CYS A 16 -1.49 -5.54 1.74
N VAL A 17 -2.53 -4.83 2.18
CA VAL A 17 -3.86 -4.84 1.56
C VAL A 17 -3.90 -4.41 0.08
N LEU A 18 -2.90 -3.66 -0.39
CA LEU A 18 -2.80 -3.23 -1.80
C LEU A 18 -1.77 -4.01 -2.62
N CYS A 19 -1.16 -5.08 -2.09
CA CYS A 19 -0.25 -5.90 -2.89
C CYS A 19 -1.01 -6.56 -4.06
N GLY A 20 -0.56 -6.33 -5.29
CA GLY A 20 -1.23 -6.81 -6.51
C GLY A 20 -2.36 -5.92 -7.02
N VAL A 21 -2.77 -4.89 -6.26
CA VAL A 21 -3.81 -3.93 -6.68
C VAL A 21 -3.18 -2.79 -7.48
N ASN A 22 -3.74 -2.43 -8.63
CA ASN A 22 -3.30 -1.25 -9.37
C ASN A 22 -3.87 0.04 -8.75
N VAL A 23 -3.01 1.02 -8.48
CA VAL A 23 -3.39 2.29 -7.86
C VAL A 23 -3.42 3.37 -8.93
N ASP A 24 -4.61 3.88 -9.23
CA ASP A 24 -4.82 5.00 -10.16
C ASP A 24 -5.23 6.26 -9.39
N TYR A 25 -4.72 7.42 -9.81
CA TYR A 25 -5.08 8.72 -9.25
C TYR A 25 -6.55 9.08 -9.50
N LYS A 26 -7.19 8.46 -10.49
CA LYS A 26 -8.62 8.64 -10.80
C LYS A 26 -9.55 7.97 -9.79
N ASN A 27 -9.07 6.98 -9.05
CA ASN A 27 -9.90 6.27 -8.07
C ASN A 27 -9.93 7.03 -6.73
N VAL A 28 -10.68 8.14 -6.69
CA VAL A 28 -10.77 9.01 -5.51
C VAL A 28 -11.28 8.26 -4.27
N GLN A 29 -12.19 7.29 -4.45
CA GLN A 29 -12.73 6.47 -3.36
C GLN A 29 -11.67 5.60 -2.69
N LEU A 30 -10.70 5.08 -3.45
CA LEU A 30 -9.57 4.35 -2.87
C LEU A 30 -8.61 5.30 -2.15
N LEU A 31 -8.29 6.44 -2.78
CA LEU A 31 -7.29 7.37 -2.26
C LEU A 31 -7.74 8.06 -0.98
N SER A 32 -9.03 8.40 -0.87
CA SER A 32 -9.60 9.06 0.32
C SER A 32 -9.46 8.23 1.60
N GLN A 33 -9.38 6.90 1.49
CA GLN A 33 -9.17 6.00 2.64
C GLN A 33 -7.80 6.19 3.30
N PHE A 34 -6.83 6.77 2.59
CA PHE A 34 -5.46 6.99 3.09
C PHE A 34 -5.20 8.44 3.47
N VAL A 35 -6.25 9.26 3.57
CA VAL A 35 -6.19 10.68 3.88
C VAL A 35 -7.08 10.98 5.09
N SER A 36 -6.61 11.87 5.95
CA SER A 36 -7.40 12.38 7.07
C SER A 36 -8.62 13.16 6.57
N PRO A 37 -9.86 12.79 6.98
CA PRO A 37 -11.06 13.47 6.53
C PRO A 37 -11.15 14.92 7.05
N TYR A 38 -10.44 15.25 8.15
CA TYR A 38 -10.48 16.57 8.77
C TYR A 38 -9.37 17.50 8.29
N THR A 39 -8.18 16.96 7.98
CA THR A 39 -6.98 17.77 7.70
C THR A 39 -6.44 17.60 6.28
N GLY A 40 -6.90 16.60 5.53
CA GLY A 40 -6.33 16.29 4.21
C GLY A 40 -4.91 15.71 4.26
N HIS A 41 -4.36 15.45 5.45
CA HIS A 41 -3.03 14.85 5.59
C HIS A 41 -3.04 13.38 5.19
N ILE A 42 -2.04 12.98 4.40
CA ILE A 42 -1.85 11.58 4.02
C ILE A 42 -1.31 10.80 5.22
N TYR A 43 -1.96 9.69 5.57
CA TYR A 43 -1.53 8.86 6.67
C TYR A 43 -0.16 8.20 6.41
N GLY A 44 0.65 8.13 7.46
CA GLY A 44 1.96 7.48 7.41
C GLY A 44 1.87 5.95 7.40
N ARG A 45 2.97 5.28 7.05
CA ARG A 45 3.03 3.80 6.92
C ARG A 45 2.63 3.04 8.19
N HIS A 46 2.91 3.60 9.37
CA HIS A 46 2.55 3.01 10.66
C HIS A 46 1.02 2.96 10.89
N ILE A 47 0.25 3.79 10.19
CA ILE A 47 -1.23 3.79 10.21
C ILE A 47 -1.76 2.98 9.04
N THR A 48 -1.25 3.21 7.82
CA THR A 48 -1.79 2.56 6.61
C THR A 48 -1.45 1.08 6.50
N GLY A 49 -0.40 0.62 7.17
CA GLY A 49 0.07 -0.78 7.10
C GLY A 49 0.57 -1.21 5.72
N LEU A 50 0.80 -0.26 4.80
CA LEU A 50 1.21 -0.56 3.44
C LEU A 50 2.69 -0.94 3.35
N CYS A 51 3.04 -1.73 2.34
CA CYS A 51 4.44 -1.92 1.98
C CYS A 51 5.01 -0.60 1.41
N ASN A 52 6.33 -0.40 1.49
CA ASN A 52 6.97 0.84 1.04
C ASN A 52 6.65 1.20 -0.41
N LYS A 53 6.53 0.18 -1.28
CA LYS A 53 6.16 0.36 -2.69
C LYS A 53 4.75 0.96 -2.81
N LYS A 54 3.76 0.37 -2.15
CA LYS A 54 2.37 0.82 -2.21
C LYS A 54 2.15 2.15 -1.51
N GLN A 55 2.84 2.42 -0.40
CA GLN A 55 2.80 3.73 0.26
C GLN A 55 3.28 4.86 -0.68
N LYS A 56 4.36 4.63 -1.44
CA LYS A 56 4.88 5.59 -2.42
C LYS A 56 3.91 5.77 -3.60
N GLU A 57 3.32 4.69 -4.10
CA GLU A 57 2.31 4.74 -5.18
C GLU A 57 1.09 5.55 -4.75
N ILE A 58 0.52 5.25 -3.58
CA ILE A 58 -0.62 5.99 -3.01
C ILE A 58 -0.30 7.47 -2.81
N SER A 59 0.87 7.77 -2.23
CA SER A 59 1.27 9.17 -1.99
C SER A 59 1.43 9.95 -3.30
N LYS A 60 1.95 9.33 -4.36
CA LYS A 60 2.04 9.96 -5.69
C LYS A 60 0.66 10.13 -6.32
N ALA A 61 -0.20 9.12 -6.22
CA ALA A 61 -1.55 9.15 -6.78
C ALA A 61 -2.41 10.25 -6.11
N ILE A 62 -2.37 10.37 -4.77
CA ILE A 62 -3.07 11.43 -4.03
C ILE A 62 -2.56 12.82 -4.47
N LYS A 63 -1.24 13.02 -4.49
CA LYS A 63 -0.66 14.31 -4.93
C LYS A 63 -1.05 14.65 -6.36
N ARG A 64 -1.09 13.65 -7.25
CA ARG A 64 -1.54 13.82 -8.63
C ARG A 64 -3.03 14.19 -8.67
N ALA A 65 -3.87 13.49 -7.93
CA ALA A 65 -5.30 13.78 -7.84
C ALA A 65 -5.57 15.21 -7.34
N HIS A 66 -4.78 15.73 -6.38
CA HIS A 66 -4.91 17.11 -5.91
C HIS A 66 -4.51 18.17 -6.95
N VAL A 67 -3.63 17.84 -7.90
CA VAL A 67 -3.17 18.79 -8.94
C VAL A 67 -4.11 18.80 -10.15
N PHE A 68 -4.67 17.65 -10.50
CA PHE A 68 -5.55 17.49 -11.66
C PHE A 68 -7.04 17.56 -11.33
N GLY A 69 -7.39 17.63 -10.04
CA GLY A 69 -8.75 17.78 -9.54
C GLY A 69 -9.23 19.23 -9.62
#